data_AF-A0A532E9I7-F1
#
_entry.id   AF-A0A532E9I7-F1
#
_cell.length_a   1.000
_cell.length_b   1.000
_cell.length_c   1.000
_cell.angle_alpha   90.00
_cell.angle_beta   90.00
_cell.angle_gamma   90.00
#
_symmetry.space_group_name_H-M   'P 1'
#
loop_
_entity.id
_entity.type
_entity.pdbx_description
1 polymer ?
#
loop_
_entity_poly.entity_id
_entity_poly.type
_entity_poly.pdbx_seq_one_letter_code
_entity_poly.pdbx_strand_id
1 'polypeptide(L)'
;MSRQQYSLTLDEFRALAAEGNLIPLYREILADYETPVSAFAKIDHGPTAYLLESVAGGENWARYSFLGSGSSAVIREEKGDLVLIRGKKNLRIQSRGNPLERLRELMEEYRPVTVPGLPRFVGGAVGYFSYDMVRTFEDLPALRKDSLGMPDFAFLLTDTLLIFDNVSQKIKVVANAYLESTKERDIRDAYRHATARIEKMIARLKRPVRQPRQRRRRKPITFTSNMNKADFEKMVTRTKEYIRSGD
;
A
#
# COMPACT_ATOMS: atom_id res chain seq x y z
N MET A 1 25.42 25.79 -2.36
CA MET A 1 24.54 24.61 -2.54
C MET A 1 24.30 23.98 -1.19
N SER A 2 23.07 23.97 -0.68
CA SER A 2 22.74 23.29 0.59
C SER A 2 23.12 21.82 0.47
N ARG A 3 23.94 21.32 1.41
CA ARG A 3 24.27 19.89 1.52
C ARG A 3 22.93 19.14 1.60
N GLN A 4 22.70 18.15 0.73
CA GLN A 4 21.48 17.35 0.77
C GLN A 4 21.52 16.54 2.07
N GLN A 5 20.69 16.93 3.04
CA GLN A 5 20.64 16.28 4.35
C GLN A 5 19.55 15.22 4.32
N TYR A 6 19.98 13.96 4.36
CA TYR A 6 19.12 12.79 4.61
C TYR A 6 18.96 12.59 6.11
N SER A 7 17.97 11.80 6.52
CA SER A 7 17.68 11.50 7.92
C SER A 7 18.78 10.73 8.64
N LEU A 8 19.60 9.99 7.90
CA LEU A 8 20.73 9.21 8.39
C LEU A 8 21.94 9.49 7.52
N THR A 9 23.11 9.58 8.14
CA THR A 9 24.40 9.42 7.48
C THR A 9 24.64 7.96 7.12
N LEU A 10 25.66 7.69 6.29
CA LEU A 10 26.05 6.31 5.96
C LEU A 10 26.49 5.53 7.22
N ASP A 11 27.14 6.17 8.18
CA ASP A 11 27.60 5.52 9.40
C ASP A 11 26.44 5.17 10.33
N GLU A 12 25.45 6.06 10.49
CA GLU A 12 24.22 5.78 11.24
C GLU A 12 23.39 4.68 10.56
N PHE A 13 23.29 4.69 9.23
CA PHE A 13 22.65 3.64 8.46
C PHE A 13 23.36 2.28 8.65
N ARG A 14 24.70 2.27 8.71
CA ARG A 14 25.49 1.06 9.00
C ARG A 14 25.21 0.53 10.40
N ALA A 15 25.09 1.41 11.40
CA ALA A 15 24.77 0.99 12.76
C ALA A 15 23.40 0.31 12.83
N LEU A 16 22.38 0.89 12.19
CA LEU A 16 21.04 0.33 12.15
C LEU A 16 20.94 -1.00 11.36
N ALA A 17 21.85 -1.23 10.40
CA ALA A 17 21.92 -2.50 9.68
C ALA A 17 22.27 -3.71 10.58
N ALA A 18 22.75 -3.48 11.80
CA ALA A 18 22.95 -4.53 12.80
C ALA A 18 21.65 -4.90 13.55
N GLU A 19 20.65 -4.03 13.57
CA GLU A 19 19.38 -4.23 14.29
C GLU A 19 18.29 -4.85 13.42
N GLY A 20 18.35 -4.64 12.10
CA GLY A 20 17.39 -5.16 11.15
C GLY A 20 17.87 -5.02 9.71
N ASN A 21 17.06 -5.52 8.77
CA ASN A 21 17.42 -5.58 7.36
C ASN A 21 16.54 -4.71 6.46
N LEU A 22 15.61 -3.93 7.02
CA LEU A 22 14.79 -2.98 6.27
C LEU A 22 14.90 -1.60 6.92
N ILE A 23 15.74 -0.73 6.35
CA ILE A 23 16.12 0.54 6.96
C ILE A 23 15.45 1.69 6.22
N PRO A 24 14.51 2.43 6.85
CA PRO A 24 13.92 3.60 6.23
C PRO A 24 14.92 4.75 6.20
N LEU A 25 15.21 5.25 5.00
CA LEU A 25 15.92 6.51 4.80
C LEU A 25 14.92 7.55 4.29
N TYR A 26 14.98 8.78 4.78
CA TYR A 26 14.11 9.82 4.28
C TYR A 26 14.79 11.17 4.11
N ARG A 27 14.13 12.03 3.33
CA ARG A 27 14.44 13.45 3.24
C ARG A 27 13.16 14.25 3.40
N GLU A 28 13.24 15.34 4.14
CA GLU A 28 12.14 16.29 4.27
C GLU A 28 12.21 17.35 3.17
N ILE A 29 11.05 17.68 2.62
CA ILE A 29 10.84 18.83 1.75
C ILE A 29 9.61 19.61 2.22
N LEU A 30 9.56 20.90 1.92
CA LEU A 30 8.39 21.73 2.19
C LEU A 30 7.20 21.30 1.34
N ALA A 31 6.01 21.30 1.94
CA ALA A 31 4.76 20.92 1.28
C ALA A 31 4.02 22.11 0.66
N ASP A 32 4.55 23.34 0.75
CA ASP A 32 3.85 24.60 0.48
C ASP A 32 3.10 24.68 -0.86
N TYR A 33 3.57 23.95 -1.88
CA TYR A 33 2.99 23.90 -3.23
C TYR A 33 2.33 22.57 -3.59
N GLU A 34 2.22 21.64 -2.65
CA GLU A 34 1.70 20.30 -2.88
C GLU A 34 0.54 19.97 -1.93
N THR A 35 -0.53 19.44 -2.51
CA THR A 35 -1.54 18.68 -1.79
C THR A 35 -1.25 17.18 -2.00
N PRO A 36 -1.74 16.29 -1.13
CA PRO A 36 -1.66 14.85 -1.38
C PRO A 36 -2.20 14.47 -2.78
N VAL A 37 -3.31 15.06 -3.21
CA VAL A 37 -3.90 14.78 -4.53
C VAL A 37 -3.00 15.27 -5.67
N SER A 38 -2.43 16.48 -5.59
CA SER A 38 -1.53 16.99 -6.63
C SER A 38 -0.24 16.19 -6.73
N ALA A 39 0.32 15.81 -5.58
CA ALA A 39 1.50 14.96 -5.52
C ALA A 39 1.21 13.57 -6.08
N PHE A 40 0.08 12.97 -5.72
CA PHE A 40 -0.34 11.67 -6.24
C PHE A 40 -0.44 11.70 -7.77
N ALA A 41 -1.10 12.70 -8.34
CA ALA A 41 -1.21 12.88 -9.79
C ALA A 41 0.15 13.02 -10.52
N LYS A 42 1.20 13.49 -9.83
CA LYS A 42 2.56 13.61 -10.38
C LYS A 42 3.36 12.32 -10.27
N ILE A 43 3.12 11.52 -9.23
CA ILE A 43 3.90 10.31 -8.97
C ILE A 43 3.23 9.03 -9.49
N ASP A 44 1.95 9.05 -9.81
CA ASP A 44 1.21 7.88 -10.30
C ASP A 44 1.81 7.35 -11.63
N HIS A 45 2.20 6.06 -11.63
CA HIS A 45 2.71 5.33 -12.82
C HIS A 45 1.72 4.24 -13.29
N GLY A 46 0.48 4.25 -12.82
CA GLY A 46 -0.58 3.32 -13.22
C GLY A 46 -0.89 2.26 -12.16
N PRO A 47 -0.75 0.95 -12.45
CA PRO A 47 -1.45 -0.11 -11.71
C PRO A 47 -0.95 -0.35 -10.27
N THR A 48 0.19 0.22 -9.87
CA THR A 48 0.82 -0.02 -8.56
C THR A 48 0.99 1.27 -7.75
N ALA A 49 -0.06 2.08 -7.71
CA ALA A 49 -0.11 3.32 -6.96
C ALA A 49 -1.32 3.37 -6.01
N TYR A 50 -1.18 4.08 -4.89
CA TYR A 50 -2.26 4.31 -3.94
C TYR A 50 -2.11 5.67 -3.26
N LEU A 51 -3.24 6.18 -2.79
CA LEU A 51 -3.36 7.33 -1.90
C LEU A 51 -4.22 6.88 -0.71
N LEU A 52 -3.66 6.96 0.50
CA LEU A 52 -4.37 6.70 1.75
C LEU A 52 -4.47 8.00 2.53
N GLU A 53 -5.70 8.48 2.69
CA GLU A 53 -6.02 9.65 3.51
C GLU A 53 -6.99 9.22 4.59
N SER A 54 -6.84 9.81 5.78
CA SER A 54 -7.73 9.56 6.89
C SER A 54 -8.34 10.87 7.34
N VAL A 55 -9.62 10.82 7.69
CA VAL A 55 -10.37 11.92 8.30
C VAL A 55 -10.75 11.44 9.69
N ALA A 56 -10.29 12.13 10.73
CA ALA A 56 -10.60 11.81 12.11
C ALA A 56 -11.77 12.70 12.57
N GLY A 57 -12.90 12.09 12.95
CA GLY A 57 -14.01 12.82 13.60
C GLY A 57 -14.74 13.81 12.70
N GLY A 58 -14.93 13.49 11.41
CA GLY A 58 -15.76 14.26 10.48
C GLY A 58 -15.02 15.40 9.78
N GLU A 59 -14.47 16.36 10.53
CA GLU A 59 -13.95 17.63 9.96
C GLU A 59 -12.42 17.79 10.04
N ASN A 60 -11.72 17.03 10.90
CA ASN A 60 -10.27 17.16 11.04
C ASN A 60 -9.53 16.11 10.19
N TRP A 61 -8.73 16.59 9.25
CA TRP A 61 -7.82 15.74 8.49
C TRP A 61 -6.83 15.06 9.44
N ALA A 62 -6.62 13.76 9.25
CA ALA A 62 -5.58 13.06 9.97
C ALA A 62 -4.23 13.73 9.68
N ARG A 63 -3.32 13.65 10.67
CA ARG A 63 -1.99 14.25 10.54
C ARG A 63 -1.23 13.75 9.33
N TYR A 64 -1.45 12.49 8.92
CA TYR A 64 -0.69 11.85 7.85
C TYR A 64 -1.56 11.40 6.68
N SER A 65 -1.10 11.72 5.47
CA SER A 65 -1.53 11.06 4.22
C SER A 65 -0.34 10.27 3.63
N PHE A 66 -0.61 9.08 3.10
CA PHE A 66 0.41 8.17 2.57
C PHE A 66 0.20 7.92 1.08
N LEU A 67 1.23 8.12 0.29
CA LEU A 67 1.18 7.92 -1.16
C LEU A 67 2.29 6.98 -1.59
N GLY A 68 1.93 5.85 -2.18
CA GLY A 68 2.88 4.94 -2.81
C GLY A 68 2.69 4.91 -4.32
N SER A 69 3.78 4.72 -5.06
CA SER A 69 3.72 4.50 -6.50
C SER A 69 4.93 3.74 -7.01
N GLY A 70 4.69 2.79 -7.91
CA GLY A 70 5.74 1.96 -8.49
C GLY A 70 6.29 0.95 -7.49
N SER A 71 5.41 0.35 -6.68
CA SER A 71 5.76 -0.69 -5.71
C SER A 71 6.62 -1.79 -6.33
N SER A 72 7.62 -2.26 -5.58
CA SER A 72 8.64 -3.19 -6.08
C SER A 72 8.10 -4.60 -6.30
N ALA A 73 7.02 -4.96 -5.60
CA ALA A 73 6.30 -6.21 -5.82
C ALA A 73 4.79 -6.07 -5.66
N VAL A 74 4.06 -7.01 -6.25
CA VAL A 74 2.64 -7.26 -5.98
C VAL A 74 2.52 -8.68 -5.44
N ILE A 75 1.81 -8.84 -4.32
CA ILE A 75 1.49 -10.11 -3.71
C ILE A 75 -0.01 -10.29 -3.83
N ARG A 76 -0.48 -11.39 -4.42
CA ARG A 76 -1.92 -11.67 -4.50
C ARG A 76 -2.21 -13.15 -4.38
N GLU A 77 -3.43 -13.47 -3.98
CA GLU A 77 -3.95 -14.82 -4.06
C GLU A 77 -4.32 -15.14 -5.52
N GLU A 78 -4.11 -16.40 -5.93
CA GLU A 78 -4.65 -16.93 -7.17
C GLU A 78 -4.89 -18.45 -7.09
N LYS A 79 -6.16 -18.85 -7.07
CA LYS A 79 -6.61 -20.26 -7.00
C LYS A 79 -6.04 -20.97 -5.76
N GLY A 80 -6.13 -20.33 -4.61
CA GLY A 80 -5.68 -20.83 -3.31
C GLY A 80 -4.18 -20.73 -3.07
N ASP A 81 -3.39 -20.19 -4.01
CA ASP A 81 -1.95 -20.03 -3.89
C ASP A 81 -1.53 -18.56 -3.79
N LEU A 82 -0.35 -18.31 -3.21
CA LEU A 82 0.25 -16.98 -3.19
C LEU A 82 1.06 -16.76 -4.48
N VAL A 83 0.84 -15.61 -5.12
CA VAL A 83 1.54 -15.17 -6.31
C VAL A 83 2.31 -13.88 -6.00
N LEU A 84 3.64 -13.95 -6.13
CA LEU A 84 4.55 -12.82 -5.96
C LEU A 84 5.06 -12.35 -7.33
N ILE A 85 4.69 -11.14 -7.72
CA ILE A 85 5.10 -10.50 -8.97
C ILE A 85 6.15 -9.43 -8.65
N ARG A 86 7.38 -9.59 -9.17
CA ARG A 86 8.48 -8.63 -9.06
C ARG A 86 8.99 -8.27 -10.46
N GLY A 87 8.55 -7.13 -10.98
CA GLY A 87 8.84 -6.73 -12.37
C GLY A 87 8.28 -7.74 -13.37
N LYS A 88 9.15 -8.36 -14.18
CA LYS A 88 8.77 -9.43 -15.13
C LYS A 88 8.75 -10.83 -14.50
N LYS A 89 9.25 -11.00 -13.28
CA LYS A 89 9.27 -12.29 -12.59
C LYS A 89 7.94 -12.51 -11.90
N ASN A 90 7.39 -13.71 -12.07
CA ASN A 90 6.18 -14.17 -11.42
C ASN A 90 6.49 -15.49 -10.72
N LEU A 91 6.38 -15.51 -9.39
CA LEU A 91 6.62 -16.68 -8.56
C LEU A 91 5.30 -17.12 -7.94
N ARG A 92 4.89 -18.36 -8.22
CA ARG A 92 3.74 -19.00 -7.57
C ARG A 92 4.24 -19.88 -6.43
N ILE A 93 3.72 -19.64 -5.24
CA ILE A 93 4.08 -20.36 -4.01
C ILE A 93 2.86 -21.17 -3.58
N GLN A 94 3.01 -22.49 -3.62
CA GLN A 94 1.95 -23.41 -3.22
C GLN A 94 1.59 -23.21 -1.75
N SER A 95 0.33 -22.90 -1.48
CA SER A 95 -0.10 -22.54 -0.12
C SER A 95 -0.72 -23.69 0.65
N ARG A 96 -0.93 -24.85 0.00
CA ARG A 96 -1.48 -26.08 0.63
C ARG A 96 -2.77 -25.82 1.42
N GLY A 97 -3.61 -24.93 0.91
CA GLY A 97 -4.91 -24.58 1.51
C GLY A 97 -4.90 -23.35 2.42
N ASN A 98 -3.75 -22.75 2.74
CA ASN A 98 -3.70 -21.53 3.54
C ASN A 98 -2.74 -20.47 2.97
N PRO A 99 -3.22 -19.59 2.07
CA PRO A 99 -2.39 -18.55 1.46
C PRO A 99 -1.98 -17.43 2.42
N LEU A 100 -2.64 -17.29 3.58
CA LEU A 100 -2.24 -16.33 4.62
C LEU A 100 -0.96 -16.75 5.35
N GLU A 101 -0.76 -18.04 5.57
CA GLU A 101 0.49 -18.53 6.18
C GLU A 101 1.68 -18.25 5.25
N ARG A 102 1.51 -18.43 3.93
CA ARG A 102 2.56 -18.03 2.97
C ARG A 102 2.79 -16.54 2.91
N LEU A 103 1.74 -15.73 3.07
CA LEU A 103 1.89 -14.28 3.19
C LEU A 103 2.67 -13.92 4.46
N ARG A 104 2.40 -14.58 5.60
CA ARG A 104 3.13 -14.37 6.85
C ARG A 104 4.60 -14.72 6.70
N GLU A 105 4.92 -15.92 6.22
CA GLU A 105 6.31 -16.37 5.98
C GLU A 105 7.08 -15.39 5.07
N LEU A 106 6.44 -14.92 3.99
CA LEU A 106 7.04 -13.93 3.10
C LEU A 106 7.32 -12.60 3.81
N MET A 107 6.44 -12.17 4.71
CA MET A 107 6.61 -10.92 5.45
C MET A 107 7.65 -11.02 6.57
N GLU A 108 7.91 -12.22 7.10
CA GLU A 108 8.95 -12.47 8.13
C GLU A 108 10.39 -12.22 7.61
N GLU A 109 10.60 -12.21 6.29
CA GLU A 109 11.88 -11.82 5.68
C GLU A 109 12.26 -10.37 6.00
N TYR A 110 11.27 -9.51 6.31
CA TYR A 110 11.46 -8.08 6.55
C TYR A 110 11.50 -7.77 8.04
N ARG A 111 12.65 -7.27 8.51
CA ARG A 111 12.88 -6.80 9.88
C ARG A 111 13.13 -5.29 9.84
N PRO A 112 12.07 -4.47 9.87
CA PRO A 112 12.18 -3.02 9.84
C PRO A 112 12.79 -2.47 11.12
N VAL A 113 13.65 -1.47 10.98
CA VAL A 113 14.16 -0.67 12.11
C VAL A 113 13.40 0.64 12.22
N THR A 114 13.35 1.20 13.43
CA THR A 114 12.69 2.48 13.68
C THR A 114 13.69 3.63 13.49
N VAL A 115 13.29 4.64 12.73
CA VAL A 115 14.07 5.88 12.57
C VAL A 115 13.26 7.05 13.14
N PRO A 116 13.85 7.87 14.02
CA PRO A 116 13.15 9.02 14.61
C PRO A 116 12.53 9.94 13.56
N GLY A 117 11.38 10.52 13.90
CA GLY A 117 10.67 11.47 13.05
C GLY A 117 9.76 10.85 11.98
N LEU A 118 9.72 9.53 11.82
CA LEU A 118 8.74 8.86 10.96
C LEU A 118 7.49 8.43 11.76
N PRO A 119 6.30 8.36 11.13
CA PRO A 119 5.13 7.73 11.75
C PRO A 119 5.29 6.21 11.79
N ARG A 120 4.31 5.52 12.40
CA ARG A 120 4.32 4.05 12.50
C ARG A 120 4.34 3.34 11.14
N PHE A 121 3.71 3.92 10.12
CA PHE A 121 3.68 3.34 8.78
C PHE A 121 4.71 4.00 7.89
N VAL A 122 5.72 3.23 7.48
CA VAL A 122 6.84 3.70 6.65
C VAL A 122 6.97 2.90 5.35
N GLY A 123 6.01 2.04 5.03
CA GLY A 123 6.09 1.07 3.93
C GLY A 123 5.60 -0.31 4.39
N GLY A 124 5.55 -1.26 3.47
CA GLY A 124 5.04 -2.61 3.69
C GLY A 124 3.96 -3.01 2.69
N ALA A 125 3.19 -4.04 3.03
CA ALA A 125 2.10 -4.54 2.20
C ALA A 125 0.86 -3.64 2.31
N VAL A 126 0.47 -2.99 1.21
CA VAL A 126 -0.69 -2.09 1.14
C VAL A 126 -1.71 -2.64 0.15
N GLY A 127 -2.93 -2.87 0.60
CA GLY A 127 -3.91 -3.54 -0.24
C GLY A 127 -5.16 -3.94 0.53
N TYR A 128 -5.74 -5.07 0.17
CA TYR A 128 -7.01 -5.52 0.74
C TYR A 128 -7.04 -7.03 0.98
N PHE A 129 -7.93 -7.41 1.90
CA PHE A 129 -8.52 -8.75 1.99
C PHE A 129 -9.98 -8.67 1.51
N SER A 130 -10.39 -9.66 0.72
CA SER A 130 -11.77 -9.82 0.26
C SER A 130 -12.65 -10.27 1.43
N TYR A 131 -13.97 -10.21 1.26
CA TYR A 131 -14.89 -10.83 2.21
C TYR A 131 -14.70 -12.35 2.26
N ASP A 132 -14.49 -13.00 1.12
CA ASP A 132 -14.40 -14.46 1.01
C ASP A 132 -13.16 -15.05 1.72
N MET A 133 -12.17 -14.23 2.08
CA MET A 133 -11.09 -14.62 3.00
C MET A 133 -11.60 -15.22 4.32
N VAL A 134 -12.81 -14.87 4.77
CA VAL A 134 -13.43 -15.46 5.97
C VAL A 134 -13.48 -17.00 5.90
N ARG A 135 -13.58 -17.57 4.69
CA ARG A 135 -13.62 -19.03 4.45
C ARG A 135 -12.32 -19.75 4.76
N THR A 136 -11.24 -19.00 4.96
CA THR A 136 -9.97 -19.57 5.48
C THR A 136 -10.06 -19.88 6.97
N PHE A 137 -10.96 -19.21 7.69
CA PHE A 137 -11.10 -19.32 9.14
C PHE A 137 -12.36 -20.08 9.56
N GLU A 138 -13.44 -19.95 8.78
CA GLU A 138 -14.75 -20.50 9.09
C GLU A 138 -15.28 -21.38 7.95
N ASP A 139 -15.97 -22.46 8.28
CA ASP A 139 -16.66 -23.29 7.30
C ASP A 139 -17.98 -22.60 6.89
N LEU A 140 -17.96 -21.97 5.71
CA LEU A 140 -19.13 -21.32 5.14
C LEU A 140 -19.53 -21.99 3.82
N PRO A 141 -20.83 -22.22 3.60
CA PRO A 141 -21.29 -22.83 2.37
C PRO A 141 -20.97 -21.95 1.15
N ALA A 142 -20.50 -22.58 0.07
CA ALA A 142 -20.19 -21.92 -1.20
C ALA A 142 -21.48 -21.70 -2.01
N LEU A 143 -22.32 -20.76 -1.56
CA LEU A 143 -23.69 -20.59 -2.08
C LEU A 143 -23.78 -19.74 -3.36
N ARG A 144 -22.74 -18.98 -3.73
CA ARG A 144 -22.79 -18.07 -4.88
C ARG A 144 -21.58 -18.26 -5.78
N LYS A 145 -21.83 -18.10 -7.09
CA LYS A 145 -20.80 -18.06 -8.11
C LYS A 145 -20.01 -16.76 -7.97
N ASP A 146 -18.69 -16.83 -8.04
CA ASP A 146 -17.82 -15.66 -8.13
C ASP A 146 -18.07 -14.94 -9.46
N SER A 147 -18.67 -13.75 -9.36
CA SER A 147 -18.96 -12.89 -10.51
C SER A 147 -17.90 -11.82 -10.74
N LEU A 148 -16.97 -11.62 -9.79
CA LEU A 148 -15.99 -10.54 -9.82
C LEU A 148 -14.61 -11.04 -10.29
N GLY A 149 -14.28 -12.31 -10.06
CA GLY A 149 -12.97 -12.87 -10.43
C GLY A 149 -11.82 -12.16 -9.73
N MET A 150 -12.09 -11.54 -8.58
CA MET A 150 -11.12 -10.77 -7.82
C MET A 150 -10.37 -11.72 -6.89
N PRO A 151 -9.05 -11.53 -6.70
CA PRO A 151 -8.30 -12.36 -5.78
C PRO A 151 -8.74 -12.08 -4.35
N ASP A 152 -8.63 -13.11 -3.50
CA ASP A 152 -9.05 -13.01 -2.11
C ASP A 152 -8.19 -12.04 -1.30
N PHE A 153 -6.96 -11.81 -1.74
CA PHE A 153 -6.21 -10.63 -1.34
C PHE A 153 -5.28 -10.15 -2.44
N ALA A 154 -4.96 -8.86 -2.39
CA ALA A 154 -3.89 -8.30 -3.19
C ALA A 154 -3.23 -7.14 -2.43
N PHE A 155 -1.90 -7.15 -2.40
CA PHE A 155 -1.06 -6.17 -1.74
C PHE A 155 0.04 -5.67 -2.66
N LEU A 156 0.26 -4.37 -2.62
CA LEU A 156 1.44 -3.70 -3.14
C LEU A 156 2.51 -3.72 -2.05
N LEU A 157 3.66 -4.33 -2.32
CA LEU A 157 4.79 -4.27 -1.41
C LEU A 157 5.55 -2.97 -1.63
N THR A 158 5.31 -1.99 -0.76
CA THR A 158 5.79 -0.62 -0.92
C THR A 158 7.04 -0.36 -0.10
N ASP A 159 8.08 0.03 -0.80
CA ASP A 159 9.41 0.36 -0.28
C ASP A 159 9.81 1.81 -0.60
N THR A 160 8.98 2.58 -1.30
CA THR A 160 9.12 4.04 -1.42
C THR A 160 7.76 4.70 -1.42
N LEU A 161 7.61 5.73 -0.59
CA LEU A 161 6.37 6.44 -0.39
C LEU A 161 6.61 7.90 -0.02
N LEU A 162 5.58 8.72 -0.23
CA LEU A 162 5.49 10.06 0.33
C LEU A 162 4.61 10.00 1.57
N ILE A 163 5.08 10.65 2.62
CA ILE A 163 4.32 10.85 3.85
C ILE A 163 4.12 12.35 4.01
N PHE A 164 2.88 12.80 3.85
CA PHE A 164 2.50 14.18 4.13
C PHE A 164 2.26 14.31 5.63
N ASP A 165 2.97 15.22 6.31
CA ASP A 165 2.66 15.63 7.67
C ASP A 165 1.92 16.97 7.61
N ASN A 166 0.59 16.91 7.64
CA ASN A 166 -0.30 18.06 7.51
C ASN A 166 -0.15 19.07 8.66
N VAL A 167 0.38 18.64 9.81
CA VAL A 167 0.63 19.52 10.95
C VAL A 167 1.90 20.33 10.74
N SER A 168 3.00 19.65 10.35
CA SER A 168 4.28 20.34 10.12
C SER A 168 4.43 20.97 8.73
N GLN A 169 3.46 20.76 7.84
CA GLN A 169 3.48 21.21 6.43
C GLN A 169 4.73 20.72 5.68
N LYS A 170 5.06 19.44 5.88
CA LYS A 170 6.24 18.79 5.26
C LYS A 170 5.85 17.50 4.56
N ILE A 171 6.61 17.17 3.52
CA ILE A 171 6.59 15.86 2.90
C ILE A 171 7.88 15.14 3.29
N LYS A 172 7.74 13.97 3.91
CA LYS A 172 8.85 13.04 4.08
C LYS A 172 8.86 12.09 2.89
N VAL A 173 9.91 12.17 2.08
CA VAL A 173 10.15 11.25 0.97
C VAL A 173 10.96 10.09 1.51
N VAL A 174 10.32 8.94 1.68
CA VAL A 174 10.89 7.78 2.38
C VAL A 174 11.22 6.69 1.36
N ALA A 175 12.40 6.10 1.48
CA ALA A 175 12.80 4.89 0.79
C ALA A 175 13.31 3.86 1.81
N ASN A 176 12.68 2.70 1.87
CA ASN A 176 13.13 1.57 2.67
C ASN A 176 14.21 0.81 1.90
N ALA A 177 15.40 0.74 2.48
CA ALA A 177 16.51 -0.02 1.96
C ALA A 177 16.48 -1.43 2.54
N TYR A 178 16.23 -2.43 1.69
CA TYR A 178 16.31 -3.84 2.07
C TYR A 178 17.74 -4.36 1.91
N LEU A 179 18.25 -5.04 2.93
CA LEU A 179 19.58 -5.64 2.96
C LEU A 179 19.48 -7.17 2.92
N GLU A 180 20.03 -7.77 1.87
CA GLU A 180 20.19 -9.23 1.80
C GLU A 180 21.42 -9.71 2.59
N SER A 181 22.36 -8.82 2.87
CA SER A 181 23.60 -9.12 3.59
C SER A 181 24.12 -7.88 4.34
N THR A 182 24.92 -8.13 5.38
CA THR A 182 25.57 -7.08 6.20
C THR A 182 26.98 -6.73 5.71
N LYS A 183 27.38 -7.18 4.51
CA LYS A 183 28.67 -6.81 3.92
C LYS A 183 28.72 -5.31 3.65
N GLU A 184 29.86 -4.68 3.93
CA GLU A 184 30.05 -3.23 3.78
C GLU A 184 29.69 -2.70 2.37
N ARG A 185 30.00 -3.48 1.32
CA ARG A 185 29.63 -3.13 -0.05
C ARG A 185 28.11 -3.06 -0.23
N ASP A 186 27.38 -4.04 0.29
CA ASP A 186 25.93 -4.14 0.14
C ASP A 186 25.22 -3.03 0.92
N ILE A 187 25.74 -2.68 2.11
CA ILE A 187 25.26 -1.53 2.90
C ILE A 187 25.43 -0.21 2.13
N ARG A 188 26.63 0.03 1.55
CA ARG A 188 26.88 1.23 0.74
C ARG A 188 25.99 1.29 -0.50
N ASP A 189 25.82 0.16 -1.18
CA ASP A 189 24.99 0.04 -2.36
C ASP A 189 23.51 0.30 -2.04
N ALA A 190 23.00 -0.26 -0.95
CA ALA A 190 21.64 -0.04 -0.47
C ALA A 190 21.39 1.43 -0.09
N TYR A 191 22.30 2.05 0.65
CA TYR A 191 22.21 3.48 1.01
C TYR A 191 22.19 4.37 -0.24
N ARG A 192 23.09 4.11 -1.20
CA ARG A 192 23.14 4.84 -2.47
C ARG A 192 21.86 4.64 -3.29
N HIS A 193 21.32 3.43 -3.34
CA HIS A 193 20.08 3.17 -4.06
C HIS A 193 18.87 3.84 -3.38
N ALA A 194 18.80 3.84 -2.04
CA ALA A 194 17.74 4.51 -1.30
C ALA A 194 17.75 6.03 -1.52
N THR A 195 18.92 6.67 -1.40
CA THR A 195 19.07 8.12 -1.69
C THR A 195 18.70 8.43 -3.15
N ALA A 196 19.12 7.60 -4.12
CA ALA A 196 18.75 7.79 -5.53
C ALA A 196 17.23 7.69 -5.76
N ARG A 197 16.53 6.79 -5.07
CA ARG A 197 15.06 6.66 -5.14
C ARG A 197 14.36 7.87 -4.55
N ILE A 198 14.84 8.39 -3.43
CA ILE A 198 14.35 9.64 -2.80
C ILE A 198 14.47 10.79 -3.80
N GLU A 199 15.65 11.01 -4.36
CA GLU A 199 15.86 12.11 -5.32
C GLU A 199 15.04 11.94 -6.59
N LYS A 200 14.86 10.70 -7.08
CA LYS A 200 13.98 10.41 -8.22
C LYS A 200 12.52 10.77 -7.91
N MET A 201 12.04 10.52 -6.69
CA MET A 201 10.69 10.89 -6.28
C MET A 201 10.53 12.41 -6.14
N ILE A 202 11.50 13.09 -5.51
CA ILE A 202 11.53 14.56 -5.42
C ILE A 202 11.53 15.19 -6.82
N ALA A 203 12.33 14.65 -7.75
CA ALA A 203 12.37 15.13 -9.13
C ALA A 203 11.03 14.96 -9.86
N ARG A 204 10.22 13.96 -9.49
CA ARG A 204 8.85 13.80 -10.02
C ARG A 204 7.90 14.85 -9.48
N LEU A 205 7.97 15.17 -8.19
CA LEU A 205 7.13 16.22 -7.57
C LEU A 205 7.37 17.60 -8.19
N LYS A 206 8.60 17.88 -8.64
CA LYS A 206 8.93 19.13 -9.36
C LYS A 206 8.31 19.25 -10.76
N ARG A 207 7.72 18.18 -11.30
CA ARG A 207 7.08 18.21 -12.62
C ARG A 207 5.70 18.87 -12.53
N PRO A 208 5.24 19.56 -13.60
CA PRO A 208 3.88 20.08 -13.62
C PRO A 208 2.85 18.94 -13.53
N VAL A 209 1.75 19.19 -12.84
CA VAL A 209 0.61 18.26 -12.78
C VAL A 209 0.03 18.13 -14.20
N ARG A 210 -0.13 16.89 -14.68
CA ARG A 210 -0.91 16.64 -15.89
C ARG A 210 -2.38 16.82 -15.54
N GLN A 211 -3.00 17.90 -16.02
CA GLN A 211 -4.45 18.05 -15.88
C GLN A 211 -5.15 17.00 -16.77
N PRO A 212 -5.91 16.05 -16.20
CA PRO A 212 -6.70 15.15 -17.02
C PRO A 212 -7.74 15.98 -17.80
N ARG A 213 -7.82 15.76 -19.12
CA ARG A 213 -8.87 16.39 -19.93
C ARG A 213 -10.21 15.96 -19.37
N GLN A 214 -11.02 16.90 -18.89
CA GLN A 214 -12.39 16.62 -18.48
C GLN A 214 -13.15 16.01 -19.66
N ARG A 215 -13.42 14.71 -19.58
CA ARG A 215 -14.28 14.04 -20.55
C ARG A 215 -15.72 14.43 -20.23
N ARG A 216 -16.29 15.35 -21.02
CA ARG A 216 -17.73 15.62 -20.98
C ARG A 216 -18.48 14.33 -21.29
N ARG A 217 -19.21 13.80 -20.30
CA ARG A 217 -20.09 12.65 -20.51
C ARG A 217 -21.25 13.07 -21.40
N ARG A 218 -21.46 12.33 -22.49
CA ARG A 218 -22.53 12.58 -23.47
C ARG A 218 -23.88 11.97 -23.07
N LYS A 219 -23.90 11.08 -22.07
CA LYS A 219 -25.12 10.39 -21.61
C LYS A 219 -25.19 10.39 -20.07
N PRO A 220 -26.42 10.39 -19.50
CA PRO A 220 -26.63 10.16 -18.07
C PRO A 220 -26.09 8.79 -17.63
N ILE A 221 -25.63 8.71 -16.39
CA ILE A 221 -25.28 7.42 -15.76
C ILE A 221 -26.59 6.73 -15.38
N THR A 222 -26.75 5.47 -15.79
CA THR A 222 -27.85 4.61 -15.34
C THR A 222 -27.31 3.56 -14.39
N PHE A 223 -27.96 3.39 -13.24
CA PHE A 223 -27.64 2.35 -12.28
C PHE A 223 -28.64 1.20 -12.42
N THR A 224 -28.16 -0.03 -12.32
CA THR A 224 -28.98 -1.24 -12.30
C THR A 224 -28.73 -1.99 -11.00
N SER A 225 -29.81 -2.43 -10.36
CA SER A 225 -29.71 -3.30 -9.18
C SER A 225 -29.52 -4.76 -9.61
N ASN A 226 -28.75 -5.52 -8.84
CA ASN A 226 -28.64 -6.97 -8.99
C ASN A 226 -29.79 -7.74 -8.32
N MET A 227 -30.73 -7.03 -7.67
CA MET A 227 -31.85 -7.61 -6.93
C MET A 227 -33.07 -6.68 -7.02
N ASN A 228 -34.26 -7.25 -7.21
CA ASN A 228 -35.50 -6.47 -7.15
C ASN A 228 -35.97 -6.27 -5.70
N LYS A 229 -36.85 -5.28 -5.50
CA LYS A 229 -37.36 -4.91 -4.17
C LYS A 229 -38.06 -6.07 -3.46
N ALA A 230 -38.94 -6.79 -4.15
CA ALA A 230 -39.72 -7.87 -3.55
C ALA A 230 -38.83 -9.00 -3.03
N ASP A 231 -37.78 -9.36 -3.76
CA ASP A 231 -36.84 -10.39 -3.33
C ASP A 231 -35.97 -9.93 -2.15
N PHE A 232 -35.55 -8.66 -2.13
CA PHE A 232 -34.85 -8.09 -0.97
C PHE A 232 -35.73 -8.09 0.29
N GLU A 233 -37.00 -7.69 0.16
CA GLU A 233 -37.96 -7.69 1.28
C GLU A 233 -38.23 -9.09 1.83
N LYS A 234 -38.28 -10.10 0.95
CA LYS A 234 -38.36 -11.51 1.36
C LYS A 234 -37.12 -11.95 2.14
N MET A 235 -35.92 -11.58 1.67
CA MET A 235 -34.67 -11.88 2.38
C MET A 235 -34.64 -11.24 3.77
N VAL A 236 -35.04 -9.97 3.88
CA VAL A 236 -35.13 -9.27 5.18
C VAL A 236 -36.14 -9.94 6.12
N THR A 237 -37.30 -10.35 5.61
CA THR A 237 -38.32 -11.04 6.41
C THR A 237 -37.81 -12.37 6.93
N ARG A 238 -37.14 -13.16 6.08
CA ARG A 238 -36.50 -14.42 6.47
C ARG A 238 -35.40 -14.21 7.51
N THR A 239 -34.56 -13.18 7.36
CA THR A 239 -33.56 -12.84 8.38
C THR A 239 -34.19 -12.48 9.72
N LYS A 240 -35.33 -11.77 9.74
CA LYS A 240 -36.08 -11.50 10.97
C LYS A 240 -36.66 -12.76 11.61
N GLU A 241 -37.05 -13.75 10.81
CA GLU A 241 -37.50 -15.05 11.32
C GLU A 241 -36.36 -15.80 12.00
N TYR A 242 -35.17 -15.85 11.40
CA TYR A 242 -33.97 -16.42 12.04
C TYR A 242 -33.62 -15.75 13.37
N ILE A 243 -33.63 -14.41 13.41
CA ILE A 243 -33.39 -13.66 14.66
C ILE A 243 -34.44 -14.03 15.73
N ARG A 244 -35.69 -14.28 15.35
CA ARG A 244 -36.76 -14.67 16.30
C ARG A 244 -36.64 -16.11 16.76
N SER A 245 -36.11 -17.02 15.93
CA SER A 245 -35.87 -18.42 16.32
C SER A 245 -34.61 -18.58 17.18
N GLY A 246 -33.75 -17.56 17.24
CA GLY A 246 -32.51 -17.60 18.01
C GLY A 246 -31.34 -18.26 17.26
N ASP A 247 -31.43 -18.32 15.92
CA ASP A 247 -30.31 -18.67 15.04
C ASP A 247 -29.28 -17.51 14.99
#